data_AF-A0A965XW47-F1
#
_entry.id   AF-A0A965XW47-F1
#
_cell.length_a   1.000
_cell.length_b   1.000
_cell.length_c   1.000
_cell.angle_alpha   90.00
_cell.angle_beta   90.00
_cell.angle_gamma   90.00
#
_symmetry.space_group_name_H-M   'P 1'
#
loop_
_entity.id
_entity.type
_entity.pdbx_description
1 polymer ?
#
loop_
_entity_poly.entity_id
_entity_poly.type
_entity_poly.pdbx_seq_one_letter_code
_entity_poly.pdbx_strand_id
1 'polypeptide(L)'
;MYIGIYKDNQNTVSAGSGRERLSTNLSFVTRIPSIRMIVSLTTQCIWMSNSWNGYDYGNVYSEDSNGNAVYGDYNNKSNLMTLYRDPIAYMDREGVVRPFSDFHTTSDNDLKRRLDVLRLRTDNSFNFLESGYKPYFMANIRVTKELGDIASLSFYANNFTNSRPLMVNKSRPNAAGGIKNTPIYFGAELKLTF
;
A
#
# COMPACT_ATOMS: atom_id res chain seq x y z
N MET A 1 -3.89 -23.49 -25.89
CA MET A 1 -3.63 -22.67 -24.68
C MET A 1 -4.80 -22.90 -23.73
N TYR A 2 -4.61 -22.88 -22.41
CA TYR A 2 -5.73 -22.87 -21.45
C TYR A 2 -5.80 -21.48 -20.81
N ILE A 3 -7.02 -20.99 -20.58
CA ILE A 3 -7.24 -19.66 -20.01
C ILE A 3 -8.20 -19.81 -18.82
N GLY A 4 -7.81 -19.32 -17.66
CA GLY A 4 -8.67 -19.27 -16.48
C GLY A 4 -9.59 -18.04 -16.52
N ILE A 5 -10.85 -18.22 -16.16
CA ILE A 5 -11.89 -17.19 -16.11
C ILE A 5 -12.25 -16.95 -14.64
N TYR A 6 -12.01 -15.74 -14.15
CA TYR A 6 -12.23 -15.35 -12.76
C TYR A 6 -13.41 -14.38 -12.63
N LYS A 7 -14.09 -14.41 -11.49
CA LYS A 7 -15.20 -13.51 -11.17
C LYS A 7 -14.78 -12.05 -10.99
N ASP A 8 -13.54 -11.85 -10.54
CA ASP A 8 -13.03 -10.59 -10.01
C ASP A 8 -11.51 -10.47 -10.27
N ASN A 9 -10.91 -9.35 -9.90
CA ASN A 9 -9.52 -8.91 -10.11
C ASN A 9 -8.53 -10.05 -10.43
N GLN A 10 -8.11 -10.13 -11.69
CA GLN A 10 -7.76 -11.38 -12.37
C GLN A 10 -6.44 -12.05 -11.96
N ASN A 11 -5.66 -11.47 -11.05
CA ASN A 11 -4.28 -11.92 -10.78
C ASN A 11 -3.91 -12.01 -9.30
N THR A 12 -4.86 -11.92 -8.37
CA THR A 12 -4.55 -12.13 -6.94
C THR A 12 -5.57 -13.02 -6.24
N VAL A 13 -5.12 -13.70 -5.18
CA VAL A 13 -5.96 -14.52 -4.28
C VAL A 13 -6.99 -13.65 -3.54
N SER A 14 -6.87 -12.32 -3.62
CA SER A 14 -7.74 -11.37 -2.94
C SER A 14 -8.88 -10.89 -3.83
N ALA A 15 -10.07 -10.69 -3.25
CA ALA A 15 -11.25 -10.10 -3.89
C ALA A 15 -11.25 -8.55 -3.80
N GLY A 16 -10.09 -7.93 -4.02
CA GLY A 16 -9.93 -6.48 -4.00
C GLY A 16 -9.09 -5.97 -2.83
N SER A 17 -9.00 -4.65 -2.66
CA SER A 17 -8.19 -4.06 -1.59
C SER A 17 -8.86 -2.81 -1.04
N GLY A 18 -8.75 -2.62 0.27
CA GLY A 18 -9.19 -1.41 0.95
C GLY A 18 -8.00 -0.54 1.38
N ARG A 19 -8.25 0.77 1.45
CA ARG A 19 -7.28 1.74 1.95
C ARG A 19 -7.98 2.81 2.78
N GLU A 20 -7.38 3.13 3.90
CA GLU A 20 -7.80 4.21 4.77
C GLU A 20 -6.64 5.16 5.05
N ARG A 21 -6.93 6.46 5.01
CA ARG A 21 -5.94 7.48 5.33
C ARG A 21 -6.58 8.65 6.05
N LEU A 22 -6.00 9.01 7.18
CA LEU A 22 -6.29 10.23 7.91
C LEU A 22 -5.03 11.09 7.97
N SER A 23 -5.09 12.27 7.36
CA SER A 23 -3.98 13.23 7.34
C SER A 23 -4.47 14.65 7.52
N THR A 24 -3.65 15.49 8.15
CA THR A 24 -3.91 16.90 8.39
C THR A 24 -2.74 17.71 7.86
N ASN A 25 -3.02 18.81 7.16
CA ASN A 25 -2.02 19.81 6.81
C ASN A 25 -2.33 21.08 7.59
N LEU A 26 -1.40 21.50 8.45
CA LEU A 26 -1.50 22.73 9.23
C LEU A 26 -0.59 23.78 8.61
N SER A 27 -1.11 24.98 8.35
CA SER A 27 -0.34 26.11 7.84
C SER A 27 -0.52 27.31 8.77
N PHE A 28 0.58 27.76 9.35
CA PHE A 28 0.63 28.97 10.15
C PHE A 28 1.46 30.01 9.41
N VAL A 29 0.84 31.12 9.03
CA VAL A 29 1.51 32.24 8.38
C VAL A 29 1.29 33.48 9.21
N THR A 30 2.38 34.09 9.65
CA THR A 30 2.34 35.36 10.37
C THR A 30 3.20 36.38 9.65
N ARG A 31 2.67 37.60 9.54
CA ARG A 31 3.42 38.77 9.10
C ARG A 31 3.63 39.66 10.31
N ILE A 32 4.87 40.03 10.56
CA ILE A 32 5.30 40.93 11.63
C ILE A 32 5.71 42.25 10.95
N PRO A 33 4.82 43.25 10.85
CA PRO A 33 5.07 44.45 10.06
C PRO A 33 6.20 45.31 10.62
N SER A 34 6.35 45.36 11.95
CA SER A 34 7.37 46.16 12.64
C SER A 34 8.79 45.83 12.21
N ILE A 35 9.04 44.58 11.83
CA ILE A 35 10.34 44.11 11.34
C ILE A 35 10.29 43.65 9.88
N ARG A 36 9.20 43.93 9.16
CA ARG A 36 8.99 43.51 7.76
C ARG A 36 9.31 42.04 7.51
N MET A 37 8.79 41.15 8.36
CA MET A 37 9.08 39.72 8.32
C MET A 37 7.81 38.90 8.11
N ILE A 38 7.89 37.88 7.26
CA ILE A 38 6.86 36.87 7.07
C ILE A 38 7.42 35.52 7.49
N VAL A 39 6.77 34.86 8.43
CA VAL A 39 7.12 33.51 8.87
C VAL A 39 5.99 32.58 8.47
N SER A 40 6.33 31.51 7.78
CA SER A 40 5.40 30.45 7.37
C SER A 40 5.89 29.12 7.91
N LEU A 41 5.02 28.41 8.61
CA LEU A 41 5.24 27.06 9.12
C LEU A 41 4.16 26.16 8.53
N THR A 42 4.57 25.12 7.82
CA THR A 42 3.65 24.10 7.28
C THR A 42 3.98 22.74 7.86
N THR A 43 3.03 22.11 8.55
CA THR A 43 3.18 20.79 9.15
C THR A 43 2.22 19.81 8.50
N GLN A 44 2.76 18.74 7.92
CA GLN A 44 1.99 17.59 7.46
C GLN A 44 1.97 16.53 8.55
N CYS A 45 0.76 16.10 8.92
CA CYS A 45 0.49 15.08 9.91
C CYS A 45 -0.20 13.89 9.24
N ILE A 46 0.36 12.70 9.37
CA ILE A 46 -0.25 11.46 8.88
C ILE A 46 -0.56 10.62 10.12
N TRP A 47 -1.85 10.57 10.46
CA TRP A 47 -2.36 9.88 11.65
C TRP A 47 -2.62 8.41 11.38
N MET A 48 -3.25 8.14 10.24
CA MET A 48 -3.59 6.78 9.82
C MET A 48 -3.27 6.63 8.35
N SER A 49 -2.69 5.49 8.00
CA SER A 49 -2.45 5.09 6.61
C SER A 49 -2.41 3.58 6.59
N ASN A 50 -3.61 2.99 6.54
CA ASN A 50 -3.81 1.55 6.58
C ASN A 50 -4.26 1.04 5.20
N SER A 51 -3.93 -0.20 4.90
CA SER A 51 -4.36 -0.89 3.69
C SER A 51 -4.50 -2.37 3.96
N TRP A 52 -5.52 -3.00 3.39
CA TRP A 52 -5.75 -4.44 3.53
C TRP A 52 -6.21 -5.01 2.20
N ASN A 53 -5.99 -6.31 2.04
CA ASN A 53 -6.54 -7.06 0.92
C ASN A 53 -7.86 -7.69 1.36
N GLY A 54 -8.86 -7.64 0.48
CA GLY A 54 -10.18 -8.22 0.70
C GLY A 54 -10.10 -9.74 0.63
N TYR A 55 -10.63 -10.40 1.66
CA TYR A 55 -10.75 -11.85 1.69
C TYR A 55 -12.01 -12.30 0.95
N ASP A 56 -11.86 -13.23 -0.01
CA ASP A 56 -12.97 -13.81 -0.74
C ASP A 56 -13.52 -15.02 0.01
N TYR A 57 -14.54 -14.78 0.84
CA TYR A 57 -15.16 -15.82 1.66
C TYR A 57 -15.70 -16.97 0.81
N GLY A 58 -15.16 -18.17 1.04
CA GLY A 58 -15.60 -19.40 0.37
C GLY A 58 -14.94 -19.69 -0.98
N ASN A 59 -14.11 -18.79 -1.51
CA ASN A 59 -13.35 -19.03 -2.75
C ASN A 59 -11.84 -19.16 -2.51
N VAL A 60 -11.37 -18.86 -1.30
CA VAL A 60 -9.97 -19.03 -0.88
C VAL A 60 -9.88 -20.19 0.12
N TYR A 61 -8.90 -21.05 -0.10
CA TYR A 61 -8.69 -22.25 0.71
C TYR A 61 -7.21 -22.59 0.83
N SER A 62 -6.86 -23.40 1.84
CA SER A 62 -5.56 -24.06 1.92
C SER A 62 -5.68 -25.53 1.51
N GLU A 63 -4.56 -26.18 1.21
CA GLU A 63 -4.56 -27.63 0.96
C GLU A 63 -4.05 -28.39 2.19
N ASP A 64 -4.66 -29.54 2.48
CA ASP A 64 -4.14 -30.51 3.45
C ASP A 64 -2.98 -31.34 2.86
N SER A 65 -2.38 -32.23 3.66
CA SER A 65 -1.28 -33.11 3.21
C SER A 65 -1.68 -34.07 2.08
N ASN A 66 -2.98 -34.25 1.84
CA ASN A 66 -3.54 -35.09 0.79
C ASN A 66 -3.98 -34.28 -0.44
N GLY A 67 -3.79 -32.95 -0.43
CA GLY A 67 -4.18 -32.04 -1.51
C GLY A 67 -5.67 -31.70 -1.54
N ASN A 68 -6.42 -31.95 -0.47
CA ASN A 68 -7.83 -31.56 -0.38
C ASN A 68 -7.96 -30.10 0.03
N ALA A 69 -8.92 -29.40 -0.57
CA ALA A 69 -9.25 -28.02 -0.23
C ALA A 69 -9.88 -27.93 1.17
N VAL A 70 -9.23 -27.20 2.06
CA VAL A 70 -9.69 -26.85 3.40
C VAL A 70 -10.05 -25.37 3.41
N TYR A 71 -11.35 -25.10 3.53
CA TYR A 71 -11.87 -23.74 3.63
C TYR A 71 -11.82 -23.27 5.08
N GLY A 72 -11.38 -22.04 5.27
CA GLY A 72 -11.26 -21.42 6.59
C GLY A 72 -11.59 -19.93 6.56
N ASP A 73 -11.51 -19.30 7.72
CA ASP A 73 -11.52 -17.84 7.82
C ASP A 73 -10.08 -17.34 7.96
N TYR A 74 -9.55 -16.83 6.85
CA TYR A 74 -8.19 -16.30 6.73
C TYR A 74 -8.17 -14.76 6.81
N ASN A 75 -9.31 -14.11 7.03
CA ASN A 75 -9.40 -12.66 7.07
C ASN A 75 -8.70 -12.11 8.31
N ASN A 76 -7.88 -11.06 8.11
CA ASN A 76 -7.11 -10.39 9.16
C ASN A 76 -6.31 -11.36 10.07
N LYS A 77 -5.81 -12.46 9.51
CA LYS A 77 -4.99 -13.45 10.19
C LYS A 77 -3.69 -13.71 9.45
N SER A 78 -2.65 -14.04 10.23
CA SER A 78 -1.37 -14.48 9.70
C SER A 78 -1.48 -15.95 9.28
N ASN A 79 -1.26 -16.26 8.00
CA ASN A 79 -1.45 -17.61 7.46
C ASN A 79 -0.12 -18.22 7.02
N LEU A 80 0.34 -19.27 7.70
CA LEU A 80 1.62 -19.91 7.36
C LEU A 80 1.52 -20.93 6.21
N MET A 81 0.32 -21.18 5.73
CA MET A 81 -0.02 -22.11 4.66
C MET A 81 -0.19 -21.39 3.33
N THR A 82 0.10 -22.07 2.23
CA THR A 82 -0.23 -21.58 0.89
C THR A 82 -1.74 -21.53 0.73
N LEU A 83 -2.25 -20.36 0.37
CA LEU A 83 -3.66 -20.15 0.07
C LEU A 83 -3.85 -20.12 -1.44
N TYR A 84 -4.91 -20.78 -1.89
CA TYR A 84 -5.27 -20.91 -3.29
C TYR A 84 -6.63 -20.27 -3.55
N ARG A 85 -6.79 -19.77 -4.77
CA ARG A 85 -8.07 -19.32 -5.33
C ARG A 85 -8.20 -19.86 -6.73
N ASP A 86 -9.28 -20.59 -6.95
CA ASP A 86 -9.58 -21.20 -8.24
C ASP A 86 -10.33 -20.23 -9.16
N PRO A 87 -10.13 -20.31 -10.49
CA PRO A 87 -11.02 -19.64 -11.43
C PRO A 87 -12.42 -20.29 -11.40
N ILE A 88 -13.43 -19.58 -11.86
CA ILE A 88 -14.79 -20.14 -11.98
C ILE A 88 -14.84 -21.18 -13.11
N ALA A 89 -14.17 -20.88 -14.21
CA ALA A 89 -14.17 -21.69 -15.41
C ALA A 89 -12.79 -21.61 -16.10
N TYR A 90 -12.54 -22.54 -17.01
CA TYR A 90 -11.39 -22.48 -17.91
C TYR A 90 -11.84 -22.69 -19.35
N MET A 91 -11.13 -22.07 -20.29
CA MET A 91 -11.26 -22.35 -21.71
C MET A 91 -10.18 -23.35 -22.12
N ASP A 92 -10.59 -24.44 -22.78
CA ASP A 92 -9.68 -25.45 -23.30
C ASP A 92 -9.05 -25.05 -24.65
N ARG A 93 -8.23 -25.94 -25.23
CA ARG A 93 -7.51 -25.66 -26.50
C ARG A 93 -8.44 -25.53 -27.70
N GLU A 94 -9.65 -26.08 -27.61
CA GLU A 94 -10.67 -26.05 -28.65
C GLU A 94 -11.56 -24.81 -28.53
N GLY A 95 -11.33 -23.96 -27.51
CA GLY A 95 -12.10 -22.77 -27.24
C GLY A 95 -13.37 -23.04 -26.43
N VAL A 96 -13.56 -24.26 -25.90
CA VAL A 96 -14.74 -24.62 -25.11
C VAL A 96 -14.52 -24.22 -23.65
N VAL A 97 -15.50 -23.53 -23.08
CA VAL A 97 -15.50 -23.11 -21.67
C VAL A 97 -16.08 -24.23 -20.80
N ARG A 98 -15.31 -24.65 -19.79
CA ARG A 98 -15.64 -25.73 -18.86
C ARG A 98 -15.52 -25.25 -17.41
N PRO A 99 -16.31 -25.82 -16.47
CA PRO A 99 -16.21 -25.45 -15.06
C PRO A 99 -14.88 -25.90 -14.46
N PHE A 100 -14.29 -25.09 -13.57
CA PHE A 100 -13.00 -25.45 -12.96
C PHE A 100 -13.08 -26.60 -11.95
N SER A 101 -14.28 -27.04 -11.56
CA SER A 101 -14.49 -28.25 -10.74
C SER A 101 -13.83 -29.50 -11.33
N ASP A 102 -13.55 -29.52 -12.63
CA ASP A 102 -12.79 -30.59 -13.30
C ASP A 102 -11.41 -30.80 -12.66
N PHE A 103 -10.77 -29.75 -12.13
CA PHE A 103 -9.48 -29.86 -11.43
C PHE A 103 -9.53 -30.80 -10.22
N HIS A 104 -10.64 -30.75 -9.48
CA HIS A 104 -10.85 -31.53 -8.25
C HIS A 104 -11.42 -32.92 -8.51
N THR A 105 -11.94 -33.18 -9.71
CA THR A 105 -12.65 -34.43 -10.05
C THR A 105 -11.93 -35.27 -11.11
N THR A 106 -11.03 -34.69 -11.89
CA THR A 106 -10.33 -35.40 -12.96
C THR A 106 -9.34 -36.45 -12.42
N SER A 107 -9.30 -37.60 -13.07
CA SER A 107 -8.26 -38.62 -12.89
C SER A 107 -7.12 -38.48 -13.91
N ASP A 108 -7.24 -37.55 -14.86
CA ASP A 108 -6.19 -37.27 -15.85
C ASP A 108 -5.11 -36.33 -15.26
N ASN A 109 -3.92 -36.89 -15.07
CA ASN A 109 -2.77 -36.16 -14.54
C ASN A 109 -2.29 -35.01 -15.45
N ASP A 110 -2.43 -35.13 -16.78
CA ASP A 110 -2.00 -34.07 -17.70
C ASP A 110 -2.97 -32.89 -17.66
N LEU A 111 -4.28 -33.17 -17.64
CA LEU A 111 -5.29 -32.12 -17.42
C LEU A 111 -5.11 -31.45 -16.06
N LYS A 112 -4.90 -32.22 -14.99
CA LYS A 112 -4.67 -31.67 -13.64
C LYS A 112 -3.47 -30.72 -13.61
N ARG A 113 -2.35 -31.09 -14.24
CA ARG A 113 -1.15 -30.23 -14.35
C ARG A 113 -1.42 -28.94 -15.13
N ARG A 114 -2.23 -28.99 -16.17
CA ARG A 114 -2.61 -27.83 -16.99
C ARG A 114 -3.57 -26.89 -16.27
N LEU A 115 -4.44 -27.42 -15.42
CA LEU A 115 -5.36 -26.63 -14.61
C LEU A 115 -4.68 -26.05 -13.36
N ASP A 116 -3.69 -26.75 -12.79
CA ASP A 116 -2.96 -26.26 -11.61
C ASP A 116 -2.27 -24.90 -11.84
N VAL A 117 -1.71 -24.68 -13.05
CA VAL A 117 -1.10 -23.39 -13.41
C VAL A 117 -2.11 -22.25 -13.56
N LEU A 118 -3.41 -22.58 -13.63
CA LEU A 118 -4.49 -21.60 -13.66
C LEU A 118 -4.99 -21.24 -12.26
N ARG A 119 -4.42 -21.78 -11.19
CA ARG A 119 -4.81 -21.42 -9.81
C ARG A 119 -3.99 -20.25 -9.34
N LEU A 120 -4.63 -19.28 -8.69
CA LEU A 120 -3.92 -18.21 -8.01
C LEU A 120 -3.45 -18.73 -6.65
N ARG A 121 -2.22 -18.42 -6.26
CA ARG A 121 -1.66 -18.83 -4.97
C ARG A 121 -0.89 -17.72 -4.27
N THR A 122 -0.91 -17.75 -2.95
CA THR A 122 -0.08 -16.87 -2.11
C THR A 122 0.43 -17.66 -0.91
N ASP A 123 1.73 -17.57 -0.67
CA ASP A 123 2.44 -18.05 0.52
C ASP A 123 2.76 -16.90 1.50
N ASN A 124 2.40 -15.67 1.13
CA ASN A 124 2.56 -14.51 2.00
C ASN A 124 1.60 -14.60 3.19
N SER A 125 2.15 -14.84 4.37
CA SER A 125 1.36 -14.95 5.60
C SER A 125 0.61 -13.69 5.99
N PHE A 126 1.09 -12.53 5.54
CA PHE A 126 0.50 -11.23 5.79
C PHE A 126 -0.51 -10.80 4.72
N ASN A 127 -0.84 -11.66 3.74
CA ASN A 127 -1.63 -11.26 2.57
C ASN A 127 -2.98 -10.64 2.95
N PHE A 128 -3.66 -11.16 3.97
CA PHE A 128 -4.95 -10.65 4.45
C PHE A 128 -4.85 -9.85 5.75
N LEU A 129 -3.64 -9.58 6.24
CA LEU A 129 -3.43 -8.72 7.40
C LEU A 129 -3.53 -7.25 7.00
N GLU A 130 -4.13 -6.45 7.88
CA GLU A 130 -4.10 -5.00 7.73
C GLU A 130 -2.65 -4.49 7.86
N SER A 131 -2.19 -3.86 6.79
CA SER A 131 -0.91 -3.17 6.73
C SER A 131 -1.06 -1.72 7.15
N GLY A 132 -0.05 -1.17 7.81
CA GLY A 132 -0.06 0.23 8.20
C GLY A 132 1.19 0.65 8.97
N TYR A 133 1.22 1.92 9.37
CA TYR A 133 2.34 2.52 10.10
C TYR A 133 1.86 3.30 11.32
N LYS A 134 2.78 3.61 12.25
CA LYS A 134 2.51 4.55 13.34
C LYS A 134 2.38 5.98 12.78
N PRO A 135 1.69 6.91 13.48
CA PRO A 135 1.61 8.30 13.06
C PRO A 135 2.99 8.94 12.84
N TYR A 136 3.12 9.80 11.84
CA TYR A 136 4.34 10.57 11.59
C TYR A 136 4.04 11.96 11.05
N PHE A 137 5.02 12.84 11.25
CA PHE A 137 4.90 14.27 11.01
C PHE A 137 6.13 14.80 10.30
N MET A 138 5.92 15.79 9.45
CA MET A 138 6.98 16.54 8.78
C MET A 138 6.61 18.02 8.81
N ALA A 139 7.56 18.86 9.24
CA ALA A 139 7.34 20.29 9.34
C ALA A 139 8.35 21.05 8.48
N ASN A 140 7.87 22.05 7.74
CA ASN A 140 8.68 22.94 6.92
C ASN A 140 8.50 24.38 7.41
N ILE A 141 9.56 25.17 7.32
CA ILE A 141 9.55 26.58 7.70
C ILE A 141 10.09 27.44 6.55
N ARG A 142 9.50 28.62 6.36
CA ARG A 142 10.00 29.68 5.50
C ARG A 142 9.97 31.00 6.27
N VAL A 143 11.07 31.73 6.25
CA VAL A 143 11.20 33.06 6.84
C VAL A 143 11.60 34.02 5.73
N THR A 144 10.80 35.05 5.50
CA THR A 144 11.05 36.07 4.50
C THR A 144 11.22 37.42 5.17
N LYS A 145 12.27 38.13 4.82
CA LYS A 145 12.51 39.52 5.19
C LYS A 145 12.26 40.40 3.98
N GLU A 146 11.35 41.36 4.10
CA GLU A 146 11.14 42.39 3.08
C GLU A 146 12.13 43.54 3.35
N LEU A 147 12.88 43.92 2.32
CA LEU A 147 13.91 44.97 2.35
C LEU A 147 13.41 46.15 1.52
N GLY A 148 12.74 47.09 2.18
CA GLY A 148 12.08 48.18 1.45
C GLY A 148 10.99 47.63 0.52
N ASP A 149 10.84 48.30 -0.62
CA ASP A 149 9.97 47.86 -1.72
C ASP A 149 10.80 47.32 -2.90
N ILE A 150 12.12 47.13 -2.69
CA ILE A 150 13.12 46.81 -3.73
C ILE A 150 13.50 45.33 -3.74
N ALA A 151 13.41 44.64 -2.60
CA ALA A 151 13.86 43.25 -2.51
C ALA A 151 13.19 42.49 -1.35
N SER A 152 13.20 41.15 -1.46
CA SER A 152 12.89 40.26 -0.34
C SER A 152 13.87 39.09 -0.29
N LEU A 153 14.36 38.79 0.91
CA LEU A 153 15.24 37.66 1.18
C LEU A 153 14.46 36.59 1.94
N SER A 154 14.36 35.38 1.38
CA SER A 154 13.68 34.25 1.99
C SER A 154 14.66 33.13 2.31
N PHE A 155 14.57 32.58 3.51
CA PHE A 155 15.19 31.32 3.91
C PHE A 155 14.12 30.27 4.11
N TYR A 156 14.35 29.05 3.65
CA TYR A 156 13.42 27.95 3.88
C TYR A 156 14.18 26.70 4.31
N ALA A 157 13.50 25.88 5.11
CA ALA A 157 13.95 24.55 5.50
C ALA A 157 12.77 23.57 5.46
N ASN A 158 12.88 22.55 4.61
CA ASN A 158 11.98 21.42 4.54
C ASN A 158 12.42 20.35 5.53
N ASN A 159 11.46 19.70 6.17
CA ASN A 159 11.69 18.81 7.31
C ASN A 159 12.67 19.43 8.32
N PHE A 160 12.41 20.66 8.77
CA PHE A 160 13.37 21.46 9.54
C PHE A 160 13.71 20.82 10.91
N THR A 161 12.86 19.94 11.42
CA THR A 161 13.11 19.14 12.63
C THR A 161 13.91 17.86 12.36
N ASN A 162 14.23 17.58 11.08
CA ASN A 162 14.86 16.36 10.60
C ASN A 162 14.16 15.08 11.11
N SER A 163 12.83 15.12 11.24
CA SER A 163 12.01 13.98 11.63
C SER A 163 12.06 12.94 10.51
N ARG A 164 12.75 11.81 10.73
CA ARG A 164 12.93 10.73 9.74
C ARG A 164 12.69 9.37 10.37
N PRO A 165 11.45 9.07 10.80
CA PRO A 165 11.18 7.81 11.48
C PRO A 165 11.38 6.64 10.53
N LEU A 166 12.19 5.66 10.97
CA LEU A 166 12.26 4.34 10.37
C LEU A 166 11.06 3.54 10.87
N MET A 167 10.17 3.15 9.96
CA MET A 167 8.92 2.48 10.34
C MET A 167 8.78 1.13 9.68
N VAL A 168 8.49 0.12 10.50
CA VAL A 168 8.13 -1.23 10.06
C VAL A 168 6.63 -1.30 9.85
N ASN A 169 6.20 -2.06 8.84
CA ASN A 169 4.78 -2.28 8.56
C ASN A 169 4.18 -3.16 9.67
N LYS A 170 3.01 -2.77 10.20
CA LYS A 170 2.27 -3.53 11.23
C LYS A 170 2.02 -4.99 10.84
N SER A 171 1.74 -5.28 9.56
CA SER A 171 1.51 -6.63 9.06
C SER A 171 2.79 -7.45 8.89
N ARG A 172 3.96 -6.80 8.93
CA ARG A 172 5.28 -7.42 8.71
C ARG A 172 6.29 -6.95 9.76
N PRO A 173 6.10 -7.29 11.05
CA PRO A 173 6.91 -6.77 12.16
C PRO A 173 8.40 -7.15 12.07
N ASN A 174 8.73 -8.23 11.37
CA ASN A 174 10.10 -8.71 11.19
C ASN A 174 10.74 -8.23 9.87
N ALA A 175 10.03 -7.44 9.05
CA ALA A 175 10.58 -6.90 7.82
C ALA A 175 11.46 -5.67 8.09
N ALA A 176 12.36 -5.37 7.14
CA ALA A 176 13.11 -4.12 7.17
C ALA A 176 12.16 -2.92 7.14
N GLY A 177 12.43 -1.93 8.01
CA GLY A 177 11.68 -0.68 8.05
C GLY A 177 11.99 0.21 6.85
N GLY A 178 11.08 1.13 6.55
CA GLY A 178 11.28 2.18 5.56
C GLY A 178 11.27 3.57 6.19
N ILE A 179 12.15 4.47 5.73
CA ILE A 179 12.14 5.88 6.13
C ILE A 179 10.94 6.56 5.47
N LYS A 180 10.13 7.29 6.25
CA LYS A 180 8.90 7.91 5.74
C LYS A 180 9.01 9.36 5.29
N ASN A 181 9.95 10.12 5.85
CA ASN A 181 10.13 11.53 5.53
C ASN A 181 11.44 11.75 4.75
N THR A 182 11.45 12.78 3.91
CA THR A 182 12.65 13.20 3.21
C THR A 182 13.72 13.70 4.19
N PRO A 183 15.01 13.67 3.82
CA PRO A 183 16.05 14.40 4.54
C PRO A 183 15.71 15.88 4.69
N ILE A 184 16.31 16.52 5.69
CA ILE A 184 16.28 17.98 5.82
C ILE A 184 16.91 18.62 4.57
N TYR A 185 16.26 19.66 4.05
CA TYR A 185 16.75 20.44 2.91
C TYR A 185 16.49 21.92 3.17
N PHE A 186 17.50 22.76 2.97
CA PHE A 186 17.39 24.20 3.18
C PHE A 186 17.93 24.96 1.99
N GLY A 187 17.43 26.18 1.83
CA GLY A 187 17.85 27.08 0.78
C GLY A 187 17.48 28.53 1.08
N ALA A 188 18.00 29.42 0.24
CA ALA A 188 17.72 30.84 0.29
C ALA A 188 17.29 31.32 -1.10
N GLU A 189 16.46 32.36 -1.12
CA GLU A 189 15.95 32.98 -2.33
C GLU A 189 16.01 34.50 -2.15
N LEU A 190 16.54 35.20 -3.16
CA LEU A 190 16.49 36.65 -3.24
C LEU A 190 15.58 37.02 -4.40
N LYS A 191 14.54 37.81 -4.11
CA LYS A 191 13.67 38.41 -5.12
C LYS A 191 13.95 39.92 -5.17
N LEU A 192 14.12 40.45 -6.38
CA LEU A 192 14.25 41.89 -6.64
C LEU A 192 12.98 42.38 -7.33
N THR A 193 12.55 43.59 -6.99
CA THR A 193 11.41 44.28 -7.59
C THR A 193 11.92 45.60 -8.18
N PHE A 194 11.69 45.81 -9.48
CA PHE A 194 12.09 47.01 -10.23
C PHE A 194 10.85 47.69 -10.81
#